data_AF-A0A536X2F9-F1
#
_entry.id   AF-A0A536X2F9-F1
#
_cell.length_a   1.000
_cell.length_b   1.000
_cell.length_c   1.000
_cell.angle_alpha   90.00
_cell.angle_beta   90.00
_cell.angle_gamma   90.00
#
_symmetry.space_group_name_H-M   'P 1'
#
loop_
_entity.id
_entity.type
_entity.pdbx_description
1 polymer ?
#
loop_
_entity_poly.entity_id
_entity_poly.type
_entity_poly.pdbx_seq_one_letter_code
_entity_poly.pdbx_strand_id
1 'polypeptide(L)'
;MMFRKTLLVAAIASLFSTGAAAAVSADEAKQLGTTLTAVGAEKAGNKDGTIPEYTGGLTTPPAGFQKGTNKRPDPFANEKPRLVITGKDVAAHADKLTEGTKELLKRYPTMRVDVYPTHRTVVVPQRIAENTLKNATSSKTVDGGLGTENVLAGYPFPIPKTGYEVMWNHLLTYKGVGWSGKFDNWNVDSAGTPILA
;
A
#
# COMPACT_ATOMS: atom_id res chain seq x y z
N MET A 1 -21.08 -20.12 -54.24
CA MET A 1 -20.08 -19.22 -53.60
C MET A 1 -20.69 -18.57 -52.34
N MET A 2 -20.92 -19.34 -51.28
CA MET A 2 -21.64 -18.90 -50.05
C MET A 2 -20.80 -18.95 -48.77
N PHE A 3 -19.55 -19.42 -48.83
CA PHE A 3 -18.69 -19.61 -47.64
C PHE A 3 -18.01 -18.33 -47.12
N ARG A 4 -18.05 -17.20 -47.84
CA ARG A 4 -17.35 -15.97 -47.45
C ARG A 4 -18.12 -15.09 -46.46
N LYS A 5 -19.45 -15.21 -46.39
CA LYS A 5 -20.27 -14.39 -45.46
C LYS A 5 -20.28 -14.96 -44.03
N THR A 6 -20.18 -16.28 -43.89
CA THR A 6 -20.19 -16.97 -42.58
C THR A 6 -18.92 -16.73 -41.77
N LEU A 7 -17.76 -16.60 -42.42
CA LEU A 7 -16.48 -16.28 -41.79
C LEU A 7 -16.42 -14.85 -41.23
N LEU A 8 -17.12 -13.90 -41.88
CA LEU A 8 -17.14 -12.50 -41.43
C LEU A 8 -17.99 -12.30 -40.16
N VAL A 9 -19.08 -13.08 -40.02
CA VAL A 9 -19.95 -13.03 -38.83
C VAL A 9 -19.27 -13.66 -37.60
N ALA A 10 -18.46 -14.70 -37.81
CA ALA A 10 -17.67 -15.32 -36.74
C ALA A 10 -16.56 -14.39 -36.20
N ALA A 11 -15.94 -13.58 -37.08
CA ALA A 11 -14.90 -12.61 -36.70
C ALA A 11 -15.45 -11.40 -35.93
N ILE A 12 -16.72 -11.01 -36.15
CA ILE A 12 -17.38 -9.93 -35.41
C ILE A 12 -17.86 -10.43 -34.04
N ALA A 13 -18.25 -11.70 -33.92
CA ALA A 13 -18.60 -12.31 -32.62
C ALA A 13 -17.40 -12.42 -31.65
N SER A 14 -16.17 -12.56 -32.16
CA SER A 14 -14.94 -12.55 -31.34
C SER A 14 -14.49 -11.17 -30.85
N LEU A 15 -15.11 -10.08 -31.31
CA LEU A 15 -14.77 -8.71 -30.91
C LEU A 15 -15.64 -8.17 -29.75
N PHE A 16 -16.64 -8.93 -29.30
CA PHE A 16 -17.53 -8.56 -28.18
C PHE A 16 -17.13 -9.16 -26.83
N SER A 17 -15.97 -9.80 -26.72
CA SER A 17 -15.36 -10.21 -25.45
C SER A 17 -14.64 -9.03 -24.76
N THR A 18 -15.30 -7.87 -24.65
CA THR A 18 -14.99 -6.91 -23.59
C THR A 18 -15.50 -7.55 -22.29
N GLY A 19 -14.66 -8.43 -21.73
CA GLY A 19 -14.97 -9.21 -20.55
C GLY A 19 -15.46 -8.31 -19.43
N ALA A 20 -16.54 -8.73 -18.77
CA ALA A 20 -16.74 -8.35 -17.40
C ALA A 20 -15.41 -8.57 -16.67
N ALA A 21 -14.86 -7.53 -16.04
CA ALA A 21 -13.68 -7.63 -15.19
C ALA A 21 -14.06 -8.48 -13.98
N ALA A 22 -13.98 -9.79 -14.18
CA ALA A 22 -14.34 -10.78 -13.19
C ALA A 22 -13.27 -10.80 -12.11
N ALA A 23 -13.70 -11.18 -10.91
CA ALA A 23 -12.81 -11.55 -9.82
C ALA A 23 -11.72 -12.52 -10.32
N VAL A 24 -10.55 -12.51 -9.67
CA VAL A 24 -9.45 -13.38 -10.10
C VAL A 24 -9.81 -14.85 -9.95
N SER A 25 -9.17 -15.68 -10.76
CA SER A 25 -9.35 -17.14 -10.68
C SER A 25 -8.92 -17.67 -9.32
N ALA A 26 -9.44 -18.85 -8.95
CA ALA A 26 -9.00 -19.54 -7.74
C ALA A 26 -7.49 -19.83 -7.74
N ASP A 27 -6.89 -20.06 -8.91
CA ASP A 27 -5.45 -20.30 -9.04
C ASP A 27 -4.62 -19.04 -8.83
N GLU A 28 -5.08 -17.89 -9.31
CA GLU A 28 -4.45 -16.60 -9.00
C GLU A 28 -4.59 -16.27 -7.51
N ALA A 29 -5.75 -16.54 -6.91
CA ALA A 29 -5.97 -16.31 -5.49
C ALA A 29 -5.04 -17.13 -4.58
N LYS A 30 -4.57 -18.31 -5.02
CA LYS A 30 -3.57 -19.11 -4.29
C LYS A 30 -2.21 -18.42 -4.12
N GLN A 31 -1.94 -17.36 -4.90
CA GLN A 31 -0.73 -16.55 -4.74
C GLN A 31 -0.78 -15.73 -3.43
N LEU A 32 -1.97 -15.41 -2.91
CA LEU A 32 -2.14 -14.69 -1.65
C LEU A 32 -1.71 -15.55 -0.46
N GLY A 33 -0.80 -15.01 0.35
CA GLY A 33 -0.17 -15.70 1.47
C GLY A 33 1.05 -16.55 1.08
N THR A 34 1.25 -16.84 -0.20
CA THR A 34 2.40 -17.60 -0.71
C THR A 34 3.45 -16.65 -1.29
N THR A 35 3.35 -16.29 -2.57
CA THR A 35 4.25 -15.35 -3.25
C THR A 35 3.86 -13.90 -3.00
N LEU A 36 2.57 -13.65 -2.79
CA LEU A 36 2.02 -12.38 -2.35
C LEU A 36 1.72 -12.43 -0.85
N THR A 37 1.76 -11.26 -0.22
CA THR A 37 1.18 -11.07 1.12
C THR A 37 -0.33 -11.34 1.09
N ALA A 38 -0.97 -11.42 2.25
CA ALA A 38 -2.42 -11.59 2.35
C ALA A 38 -3.24 -10.47 1.67
N VAL A 39 -2.59 -9.34 1.35
CA VAL A 39 -3.21 -8.15 0.77
C VAL A 39 -2.74 -7.90 -0.67
N GLY A 40 -2.00 -8.84 -1.27
CA GLY A 40 -1.60 -8.78 -2.68
C GLY A 40 -0.28 -8.07 -2.98
N ALA A 41 0.40 -7.50 -1.98
CA ALA A 41 1.75 -6.97 -2.17
C ALA A 41 2.78 -8.09 -2.34
N GLU A 42 3.89 -7.85 -3.02
CA GLU A 42 5.00 -8.80 -3.13
C GLU A 42 5.54 -9.18 -1.74
N LYS A 43 5.67 -10.49 -1.48
CA LYS A 43 6.15 -10.99 -0.19
C LYS A 43 7.68 -10.98 -0.11
N ALA A 44 8.35 -11.29 -1.21
CA ALA A 44 9.80 -11.38 -1.28
C ALA A 44 10.50 -10.06 -0.89
N GLY A 45 11.74 -10.18 -0.44
CA GLY A 45 12.66 -9.06 -0.32
C GLY A 45 13.24 -8.65 -1.68
N ASN A 46 13.93 -7.51 -1.74
CA ASN A 46 14.58 -7.09 -2.97
C ASN A 46 15.93 -7.78 -3.16
N LYS A 47 16.42 -7.81 -4.41
CA LYS A 47 17.72 -8.43 -4.77
C LYS A 47 18.91 -7.78 -4.06
N ASP A 48 18.82 -6.49 -3.74
CA ASP A 48 19.91 -5.76 -3.07
C ASP A 48 19.97 -6.04 -1.55
N GLY A 49 19.04 -6.82 -1.00
CA GLY A 49 18.99 -7.17 0.42
C GLY A 49 18.62 -6.03 1.37
N THR A 50 18.23 -4.86 0.84
CA THR A 50 17.86 -3.69 1.64
C THR A 50 16.42 -3.70 2.12
N ILE A 51 15.57 -4.51 1.48
CA ILE A 51 14.17 -4.74 1.82
C ILE A 51 14.04 -6.22 2.18
N PRO A 52 13.69 -6.58 3.43
CA PRO A 52 13.54 -7.97 3.83
C PRO A 52 12.24 -8.58 3.28
N GLU A 53 12.19 -9.92 3.26
CA GLU A 53 10.93 -10.64 3.06
C GLU A 53 9.89 -10.21 4.12
N TYR A 54 8.62 -10.14 3.72
CA TYR A 54 7.53 -10.00 4.67
C TYR A 54 7.22 -11.31 5.39
N THR A 55 7.46 -11.31 6.70
CA THR A 55 7.28 -12.48 7.58
C THR A 55 6.02 -12.39 8.45
N GLY A 56 5.08 -11.50 8.13
CA GLY A 56 3.82 -11.36 8.88
C GLY A 56 3.73 -10.12 9.78
N GLY A 57 4.75 -9.26 9.77
CA GLY A 57 4.78 -8.02 10.54
C GLY A 57 5.21 -8.18 11.99
N LEU A 58 5.11 -7.09 12.76
CA LEU A 58 5.49 -7.05 14.17
C LEU A 58 4.32 -7.53 15.04
N THR A 59 4.28 -8.84 15.33
CA THR A 59 3.19 -9.49 16.08
C THR A 59 3.39 -9.47 17.59
N THR A 60 4.61 -9.20 18.05
CA THR A 60 4.95 -9.07 19.47
C THR A 60 5.05 -7.60 19.86
N PRO A 61 4.47 -7.18 21.00
CA PRO A 61 4.62 -5.82 21.47
C PRO A 61 6.10 -5.47 21.72
N PRO A 62 6.57 -4.27 21.32
CA PRO A 62 7.94 -3.85 21.57
C PRO A 62 8.23 -3.71 23.07
N ALA A 63 9.52 -3.76 23.41
CA ALA A 63 9.98 -3.53 24.78
C ALA A 63 9.45 -2.18 25.32
N GLY A 64 8.99 -2.19 26.58
CA GLY A 64 8.41 -1.01 27.21
C GLY A 64 6.95 -0.71 26.80
N PHE A 65 6.32 -1.54 25.96
CA PHE A 65 4.89 -1.40 25.70
C PHE A 65 4.08 -1.67 26.98
N GLN A 66 3.25 -0.70 27.37
CA GLN A 66 2.35 -0.84 28.52
C GLN A 66 0.92 -1.00 28.02
N LYS A 67 0.26 -2.09 28.41
CA LYS A 67 -1.13 -2.32 28.01
C LYS A 67 -2.03 -1.22 28.60
N GLY A 68 -2.96 -0.71 27.78
CA GLY A 68 -3.93 0.32 28.20
C GLY A 68 -3.44 1.77 28.05
N THR A 69 -2.17 2.00 27.69
CA THR A 69 -1.71 3.33 27.28
C THR A 69 -1.93 3.57 25.79
N ASN A 70 -2.11 4.84 25.41
CA ASN A 70 -2.14 5.27 24.01
C ASN A 70 -0.74 5.50 23.43
N LYS A 71 0.33 5.39 24.25
CA LYS A 71 1.71 5.54 23.82
C LYS A 71 2.24 4.22 23.23
N ARG A 72 2.63 4.24 21.96
CA ARG A 72 3.33 3.11 21.33
C ARG A 72 4.83 3.37 21.37
N PRO A 73 5.63 2.50 22.02
CA PRO A 73 7.07 2.64 21.99
C PRO A 73 7.60 2.38 20.58
N ASP A 74 8.70 3.05 20.24
CA ASP A 74 9.41 2.81 18.99
C ASP A 74 10.18 1.47 19.10
N PRO A 75 9.85 0.45 18.28
CA PRO A 75 10.55 -0.83 18.26
C PRO A 75 12.02 -0.72 17.84
N PHE A 76 12.42 0.38 17.20
CA PHE A 76 13.76 0.58 16.62
C PHE A 76 14.48 1.80 17.19
N ALA A 77 14.13 2.24 18.42
CA ALA A 77 14.62 3.47 19.02
C ALA A 77 16.15 3.65 19.05
N ASN A 78 16.90 2.54 19.09
CA ASN A 78 18.37 2.53 19.13
C ASN A 78 19.00 2.20 17.77
N GLU A 79 18.21 2.13 16.71
CA GLU A 79 18.70 1.82 15.37
C GLU A 79 19.53 2.98 14.83
N LYS A 80 20.59 2.63 14.09
CA LYS A 80 21.47 3.60 13.45
C LYS A 80 21.18 3.65 11.94
N PRO A 81 21.38 4.81 11.29
CA PRO A 81 21.32 4.89 9.84
C PRO A 81 22.31 3.91 9.21
N ARG A 82 21.90 3.22 8.16
CA ARG A 82 22.78 2.40 7.31
C ARG A 82 23.48 3.23 6.23
N LEU A 83 22.93 4.40 5.93
CA LEU A 83 23.48 5.37 4.98
C LEU A 83 23.10 6.77 5.44
N VAL A 84 24.03 7.71 5.34
CA VAL A 84 23.80 9.13 5.60
C VAL A 84 24.22 9.88 4.35
N ILE A 85 23.28 10.60 3.74
CA ILE A 85 23.52 11.37 2.51
C ILE A 85 23.61 12.84 2.90
N THR A 86 24.77 13.45 2.66
CA THR A 86 24.97 14.90 2.85
C THR A 86 25.03 15.62 1.51
N GLY A 87 25.15 16.95 1.54
CA GLY A 87 25.39 17.74 0.32
C GLY A 87 26.59 17.29 -0.51
N LYS A 88 27.58 16.62 0.10
CA LYS A 88 28.78 16.09 -0.57
C LYS A 88 28.49 14.82 -1.39
N ASP A 89 27.45 14.08 -1.04
CA ASP A 89 27.16 12.74 -1.57
C ASP A 89 26.02 12.74 -2.60
N VAL A 90 25.42 13.92 -2.85
CA VAL A 90 24.23 14.07 -3.70
C VAL A 90 24.44 13.47 -5.08
N ALA A 91 25.61 13.65 -5.69
CA ALA A 91 25.91 13.11 -7.01
C ALA A 91 25.92 11.57 -7.03
N ALA A 92 26.46 10.94 -5.99
CA ALA A 92 26.56 9.48 -5.87
C ALA A 92 25.20 8.79 -5.59
N HIS A 93 24.19 9.56 -5.21
CA HIS A 93 22.85 9.07 -4.85
C HIS A 93 21.73 9.82 -5.58
N ALA A 94 22.05 10.46 -6.70
CA ALA A 94 21.10 11.32 -7.41
C ALA A 94 19.87 10.56 -7.94
N ASP A 95 20.01 9.27 -8.23
CA ASP A 95 18.94 8.36 -8.62
C ASP A 95 17.97 8.03 -7.49
N LYS A 96 18.37 8.27 -6.23
CA LYS A 96 17.61 7.95 -5.01
C LYS A 96 16.99 9.17 -4.34
N LEU A 97 17.20 10.36 -4.90
CA LEU A 97 16.76 11.63 -4.34
C LEU A 97 15.81 12.34 -5.30
N THR A 98 14.77 12.97 -4.76
CA THR A 98 13.94 13.92 -5.53
C THR A 98 14.73 15.21 -5.78
N GLU A 99 14.37 15.96 -6.83
CA GLU A 99 15.00 17.25 -7.12
C GLU A 99 14.90 18.23 -5.95
N GLY A 100 13.77 18.23 -5.23
CA GLY A 100 13.60 19.02 -4.02
C GLY A 100 14.61 18.66 -2.93
N THR A 101 14.81 17.37 -2.66
CA THR A 101 15.80 16.93 -1.65
C THR A 101 17.22 17.26 -2.09
N LYS A 102 17.55 17.12 -3.38
CA LYS A 102 18.86 17.51 -3.92
C LYS A 102 19.14 18.99 -3.68
N GLU A 103 18.16 19.86 -3.94
CA GLU A 103 18.30 21.29 -3.74
C GLU A 103 18.44 21.67 -2.26
N LEU A 104 17.64 21.08 -1.39
CA LEU A 104 17.75 21.33 0.05
C LEU A 104 19.13 20.92 0.60
N LEU A 105 19.67 19.77 0.18
CA LEU A 105 21.00 19.31 0.58
C LEU A 105 22.13 20.23 0.07
N LYS A 106 21.95 20.89 -1.08
CA LYS A 106 22.90 21.88 -1.60
C LYS A 106 22.82 23.20 -0.83
N ARG A 107 21.60 23.67 -0.55
CA ARG A 107 21.35 24.98 0.07
C ARG A 107 21.67 25.00 1.56
N TYR A 108 21.53 23.86 2.25
CA TYR A 108 21.69 23.76 3.71
C TYR A 108 22.81 22.78 4.07
N PRO A 109 24.04 23.24 4.33
CA PRO A 109 25.18 22.36 4.62
C PRO A 109 25.04 21.47 5.86
N THR A 110 24.13 21.82 6.78
CA THR A 110 23.82 21.02 7.99
C THR A 110 22.75 19.96 7.76
N MET A 111 22.04 20.02 6.62
CA MET A 111 21.04 19.02 6.27
C MET A 111 21.71 17.72 5.85
N ARG A 112 21.07 16.60 6.22
CA ARG A 112 21.40 15.27 5.74
C ARG A 112 20.13 14.42 5.63
N VAL A 113 20.20 13.36 4.84
CA VAL A 113 19.17 12.32 4.78
C VAL A 113 19.73 11.06 5.44
N ASP A 114 19.16 10.70 6.58
CA ASP A 114 19.50 9.48 7.30
C ASP A 114 18.60 8.35 6.78
N VAL A 115 19.20 7.32 6.19
CA VAL A 115 18.51 6.16 5.64
C VAL A 115 18.71 4.99 6.60
N TYR A 116 17.61 4.43 7.08
CA TYR A 116 17.58 3.33 8.03
C TYR A 116 17.34 1.98 7.35
N PRO A 117 17.61 0.86 8.04
CA PRO A 117 17.11 -0.46 7.64
C PRO A 117 15.60 -0.46 7.36
N THR A 118 15.18 -1.22 6.36
CA THR A 118 13.74 -1.36 6.06
C THR A 118 13.14 -2.44 6.94
N HIS A 119 12.05 -2.12 7.63
CA HIS A 119 11.27 -3.09 8.41
C HIS A 119 9.86 -3.18 7.85
N ARG A 120 9.39 -4.40 7.55
CA ARG A 120 8.01 -4.65 7.10
C ARG A 120 7.14 -5.05 8.29
N THR A 121 6.78 -4.07 9.13
CA THR A 121 6.13 -4.31 10.45
C THR A 121 4.61 -4.37 10.44
N VAL A 122 3.95 -4.05 9.31
CA VAL A 122 2.49 -4.02 9.21
C VAL A 122 1.92 -5.42 9.49
N VAL A 123 0.96 -5.50 10.41
CA VAL A 123 0.21 -6.73 10.68
C VAL A 123 -1.18 -6.60 10.09
N VAL A 124 -1.60 -7.62 9.34
CA VAL A 124 -2.97 -7.71 8.80
C VAL A 124 -3.75 -8.66 9.71
N PRO A 125 -4.85 -8.22 10.36
CA PRO A 125 -5.66 -9.09 11.19
C PRO A 125 -6.18 -10.30 10.39
N GLN A 126 -6.20 -11.48 11.02
CA GLN A 126 -6.58 -12.72 10.34
C GLN A 126 -7.93 -12.63 9.62
N ARG A 127 -8.96 -12.06 10.28
CA ARG A 127 -10.28 -11.85 9.66
C ARG A 127 -10.22 -11.00 8.38
N ILE A 128 -9.33 -10.01 8.35
CA ILE A 128 -9.13 -9.14 7.19
C ILE A 128 -8.43 -9.92 6.06
N ALA A 129 -7.43 -10.73 6.39
CA ALA A 129 -6.77 -11.61 5.43
C ALA A 129 -7.75 -12.62 4.82
N GLU A 130 -8.58 -13.27 5.64
CA GLU A 130 -9.59 -14.24 5.19
C GLU A 130 -10.67 -13.60 4.29
N ASN A 131 -11.16 -12.42 4.68
CA ASN A 131 -12.09 -11.65 3.83
C ASN A 131 -11.44 -11.22 2.52
N THR A 132 -10.18 -10.80 2.55
CA THR A 132 -9.43 -10.40 1.35
C THR A 132 -9.28 -11.57 0.38
N LEU A 133 -9.00 -12.78 0.90
CA LEU A 133 -8.94 -13.99 0.07
C LEU A 133 -10.30 -14.30 -0.58
N LYS A 134 -11.41 -14.13 0.15
CA LYS A 134 -12.77 -14.29 -0.41
C LYS A 134 -13.07 -13.22 -1.46
N ASN A 135 -12.70 -11.97 -1.19
CA ASN A 135 -12.90 -10.86 -2.12
C ASN A 135 -12.17 -11.12 -3.45
N ALA A 136 -10.95 -11.68 -3.39
CA ALA A 136 -10.15 -11.98 -4.57
C ALA A 136 -10.94 -12.74 -5.65
N THR A 137 -11.81 -13.68 -5.26
CA THR A 137 -12.57 -14.53 -6.19
C THR A 137 -14.06 -14.18 -6.30
N SER A 138 -14.55 -13.20 -5.55
CA SER A 138 -15.99 -12.87 -5.52
C SER A 138 -16.33 -11.40 -5.73
N SER A 139 -15.42 -10.48 -5.38
CA SER A 139 -15.62 -9.04 -5.57
C SER A 139 -15.49 -8.67 -7.04
N LYS A 140 -16.35 -7.75 -7.49
CA LYS A 140 -16.33 -7.22 -8.85
C LYS A 140 -16.68 -5.74 -8.84
N THR A 141 -16.14 -5.01 -9.81
CA THR A 141 -16.63 -3.66 -10.09
C THR A 141 -17.91 -3.72 -10.92
N VAL A 142 -18.82 -2.80 -10.68
CA VAL A 142 -20.07 -2.61 -11.45
C VAL A 142 -20.15 -1.19 -12.00
N ASP A 143 -21.17 -0.90 -12.81
CA ASP A 143 -21.44 0.42 -13.39
C ASP A 143 -20.20 1.03 -14.09
N GLY A 144 -19.54 0.20 -14.91
CA GLY A 144 -18.35 0.62 -15.65
C GLY A 144 -17.11 0.90 -14.78
N GLY A 145 -17.07 0.39 -13.55
CA GLY A 145 -15.96 0.61 -12.61
C GLY A 145 -16.32 1.54 -11.45
N LEU A 146 -17.45 2.23 -11.52
CA LEU A 146 -17.88 3.26 -10.58
C LEU A 146 -18.61 2.73 -9.34
N GLY A 147 -18.83 1.42 -9.25
CA GLY A 147 -19.34 0.75 -8.07
C GLY A 147 -18.63 -0.57 -7.80
N THR A 148 -18.93 -1.17 -6.65
CA THR A 148 -18.43 -2.51 -6.27
C THR A 148 -19.55 -3.37 -5.69
N GLU A 149 -19.52 -4.67 -5.97
CA GLU A 149 -20.41 -5.67 -5.37
C GLU A 149 -19.61 -6.79 -4.72
N ASN A 150 -20.23 -7.46 -3.74
CA ASN A 150 -19.65 -8.60 -3.00
C ASN A 150 -18.30 -8.29 -2.36
N VAL A 151 -18.18 -7.11 -1.75
CA VAL A 151 -16.96 -6.67 -1.05
C VAL A 151 -17.15 -6.85 0.45
N LEU A 152 -16.36 -7.76 1.04
CA LEU A 152 -16.24 -7.90 2.49
C LEU A 152 -15.20 -6.90 3.03
N ALA A 153 -15.29 -6.59 4.33
CA ALA A 153 -14.29 -5.75 5.00
C ALA A 153 -12.87 -6.33 4.85
N GLY A 154 -12.02 -5.65 4.09
CA GLY A 154 -10.65 -6.05 3.77
C GLY A 154 -10.13 -5.31 2.54
N TYR A 155 -9.27 -5.95 1.74
CA TYR A 155 -8.85 -5.41 0.45
C TYR A 155 -9.79 -5.97 -0.64
N PRO A 156 -10.57 -5.13 -1.34
CA PRO A 156 -11.55 -5.60 -2.33
C PRO A 156 -10.93 -6.36 -3.51
N PHE A 157 -9.79 -5.90 -4.02
CA PHE A 157 -9.16 -6.44 -5.22
C PHE A 157 -7.66 -6.66 -4.99
N PRO A 158 -7.27 -7.66 -4.19
CA PRO A 158 -5.86 -7.85 -3.82
C PRO A 158 -4.94 -8.13 -5.02
N ILE A 159 -5.49 -8.61 -6.15
CA ILE A 159 -4.75 -8.78 -7.40
C ILE A 159 -5.48 -7.96 -8.49
N PRO A 160 -5.31 -6.62 -8.50
CA PRO A 160 -6.13 -5.75 -9.33
C PRO A 160 -5.77 -5.91 -10.82
N LYS A 161 -6.78 -5.91 -11.68
CA LYS A 161 -6.67 -6.00 -13.15
C LYS A 161 -6.97 -4.68 -13.83
N THR A 162 -7.60 -3.74 -13.14
CA THR A 162 -8.01 -2.44 -13.69
C THR A 162 -7.62 -1.27 -12.77
N GLY A 163 -7.55 -0.06 -13.34
CA GLY A 163 -7.32 1.16 -12.56
C GLY A 163 -8.44 1.43 -11.54
N TYR A 164 -9.68 1.06 -11.85
CA TYR A 164 -10.80 1.15 -10.93
C TYR A 164 -10.62 0.27 -9.70
N GLU A 165 -10.14 -0.96 -9.87
CA GLU A 165 -9.86 -1.87 -8.75
C GLU A 165 -8.75 -1.33 -7.84
N VAL A 166 -7.71 -0.73 -8.42
CA VAL A 166 -6.65 -0.04 -7.66
C VAL A 166 -7.23 1.13 -6.86
N MET A 167 -8.10 1.95 -7.48
CA MET A 167 -8.78 3.05 -6.82
C MET A 167 -9.67 2.54 -5.67
N TRP A 168 -10.45 1.49 -5.87
CA TRP A 168 -11.31 0.91 -4.84
C TRP A 168 -10.52 0.35 -3.66
N ASN A 169 -9.37 -0.28 -3.92
CA ASN A 169 -8.46 -0.69 -2.84
C ASN A 169 -8.04 0.50 -1.98
N HIS A 170 -7.72 1.64 -2.59
CA HIS A 170 -7.37 2.86 -1.85
C HIS A 170 -8.55 3.44 -1.06
N LEU A 171 -9.73 3.54 -1.69
CA LEU A 171 -10.92 4.12 -1.06
C LEU A 171 -11.46 3.26 0.08
N LEU A 172 -11.42 1.94 -0.06
CA LEU A 172 -11.99 0.96 0.88
C LEU A 172 -10.91 0.29 1.74
N THR A 173 -9.69 0.82 1.79
CA THR A 173 -8.60 0.25 2.59
C THR A 173 -9.04 0.08 4.04
N TYR A 174 -8.74 -1.09 4.62
CA TYR A 174 -8.95 -1.32 6.05
C TYR A 174 -8.09 -0.38 6.91
N LYS A 175 -8.73 0.45 7.74
CA LYS A 175 -8.07 1.45 8.62
C LYS A 175 -8.17 1.12 10.12
N GLY A 176 -8.57 -0.10 10.46
CA GLY A 176 -8.84 -0.51 11.85
C GLY A 176 -10.33 -0.66 12.16
N VAL A 177 -10.64 -1.15 13.36
CA VAL A 177 -12.02 -1.37 13.83
C VAL A 177 -12.64 -0.15 14.51
N GLY A 178 -11.83 0.86 14.83
CA GLY A 178 -12.27 2.07 15.50
C GLY A 178 -11.11 3.06 15.61
N TRP A 179 -11.45 4.34 15.58
CA TRP A 179 -10.50 5.42 15.73
C TRP A 179 -11.05 6.40 16.76
N SER A 180 -10.20 6.81 17.70
CA SER A 180 -10.46 7.88 18.65
C SER A 180 -9.34 8.89 18.51
N GLY A 181 -9.72 10.15 18.29
CA GLY A 181 -8.81 11.28 18.19
C GLY A 181 -9.33 12.42 19.06
N LYS A 182 -8.45 13.02 19.83
CA LYS A 182 -8.68 14.33 20.44
C LYS A 182 -7.95 15.37 19.59
N PHE A 183 -8.67 16.38 19.14
CA PHE A 183 -8.08 17.51 18.43
C PHE A 183 -8.24 18.75 19.28
N ASP A 184 -7.12 19.41 19.53
CA ASP A 184 -7.09 20.75 20.10
C ASP A 184 -6.62 21.68 18.97
N ASN A 185 -7.45 22.64 18.57
CA ASN A 185 -7.09 23.62 17.54
C ASN A 185 -6.62 24.89 18.22
N TRP A 186 -5.45 25.38 17.84
CA TRP A 186 -4.85 26.59 18.37
C TRP A 186 -4.80 27.61 17.25
N ASN A 187 -5.61 28.67 17.36
CA ASN A 187 -5.47 29.81 16.47
C ASN A 187 -4.35 30.68 17.02
N VAL A 188 -3.29 30.88 16.24
CA VAL A 188 -2.12 31.68 16.64
C VAL A 188 -1.98 32.82 15.64
N ASP A 189 -1.84 34.05 16.14
CA ASP A 189 -1.57 35.21 15.30
C ASP A 189 -0.11 35.23 14.78
N SER A 190 0.21 36.19 13.91
CA SER A 190 1.56 36.34 13.37
C SER A 190 2.63 36.69 14.41
N ALA A 191 2.22 37.11 15.62
CA ALA A 191 3.12 37.38 16.74
C ALA A 191 3.34 36.14 17.63
N GLY A 192 2.67 35.01 17.35
CA GLY A 192 2.77 33.80 18.16
C GLY A 192 1.78 33.76 19.32
N THR A 193 0.79 34.64 19.37
CA THR A 193 -0.19 34.71 20.46
C THR A 193 -1.40 33.83 20.18
N PRO A 194 -1.80 32.91 21.09
CA PRO A 194 -3.04 32.15 20.97
C PRO A 194 -4.26 33.05 21.15
N ILE A 195 -5.20 33.06 20.20
CA ILE A 195 -6.35 33.99 20.18
C ILE A 195 -7.67 33.35 20.61
N LEU A 196 -7.75 32.02 20.60
CA LEU A 196 -8.87 31.21 21.09
C LEU A 196 -8.28 29.93 21.69
N ALA A 197 -8.27 29.85 23.02
CA ALA A 197 -7.83 28.69 23.80
C ALA A 197 -9.04 28.06 24.51
#